data_AF-A0A955BMF4-F1
#
_entry.id   AF-A0A955BMF4-F1
#
_cell.length_a   1.000
_cell.length_b   1.000
_cell.length_c   1.000
_cell.angle_alpha   90.00
_cell.angle_beta   90.00
_cell.angle_gamma   90.00
#
_symmetry.space_group_name_H-M   'P 1'
#
loop_
_entity.id
_entity.type
_entity.pdbx_description
1 polymer ?
#
loop_
_entity_poly.entity_id
_entity_poly.type
_entity_poly.pdbx_seq_one_letter_code
_entity_poly.pdbx_strand_id
1 'polypeptide(L)'
;MDTGHHPSLPNLAKMHAQLAANSRRVEAVVDAQLDGIERLFSAIVAEDWEAVARATRYLAEMDPDQFDRNIIRTAQQLFQELSGSQTEVKQPKHLASLLEACRAMRK
;
A
#
# COMPACT_ATOMS: atom_id res chain seq x y z
N MET A 1 30.96 -7.57 38.47
CA MET A 1 31.42 -6.83 37.29
C MET A 1 30.64 -7.36 36.11
N ASP A 2 29.81 -6.51 35.52
CA ASP A 2 28.90 -6.84 34.43
C ASP A 2 29.62 -7.35 33.19
N THR A 3 29.15 -8.48 32.69
CA THR A 3 29.56 -9.11 31.44
C THR A 3 29.14 -8.21 30.27
N GLY A 4 30.07 -7.37 29.80
CA GLY A 4 29.95 -6.65 28.54
C GLY A 4 29.85 -7.64 27.38
N HIS A 5 28.61 -8.02 27.05
CA HIS A 5 28.28 -8.88 25.92
C HIS A 5 28.46 -8.09 24.61
N HIS A 6 29.71 -7.82 24.23
CA HIS A 6 29.99 -7.25 22.91
C HIS A 6 29.63 -8.29 21.84
N PRO A 7 28.80 -7.94 20.83
CA PRO A 7 28.49 -8.86 19.76
C PRO A 7 29.76 -9.18 18.98
N SER A 8 30.04 -10.47 18.80
CA SER A 8 31.18 -10.97 18.03
C SER A 8 31.12 -10.42 16.59
N LEU A 9 32.27 -10.15 15.96
CA LEU A 9 32.36 -9.72 14.55
C LEU A 9 31.47 -10.53 13.57
N PRO A 10 31.38 -11.88 13.65
CA PRO A 10 30.45 -12.65 12.82
C PRO A 10 28.97 -12.42 13.13
N ASN A 11 28.60 -12.09 14.38
CA ASN A 11 27.24 -11.69 14.73
C ASN A 11 26.91 -10.31 14.17
N LEU A 12 27.87 -9.38 14.17
CA LEU A 12 27.74 -8.08 13.53
C LEU A 12 27.53 -8.20 12.01
N ALA A 13 28.31 -9.04 11.33
CA ALA A 13 28.14 -9.31 9.90
C ALA A 13 26.76 -9.93 9.58
N LYS A 14 26.27 -10.85 10.43
CA LYS A 14 24.94 -11.45 10.30
C LYS A 14 23.82 -10.41 10.51
N MET A 15 23.97 -9.53 11.50
CA MET A 15 23.02 -8.43 11.75
C MET A 15 23.00 -7.44 10.58
N HIS A 16 24.16 -7.10 10.00
CA HIS A 16 24.23 -6.25 8.81
C HIS A 16 23.58 -6.90 7.58
N ALA A 17 23.78 -8.20 7.36
CA ALA A 17 23.12 -8.93 6.28
C ALA A 17 21.60 -8.97 6.46
N GLN A 18 21.12 -9.20 7.69
CA GLN A 18 19.69 -9.14 8.00
C GLN A 18 19.11 -7.74 7.83
N LEU A 19 19.85 -6.71 8.25
CA LEU A 19 19.43 -5.31 8.07
C LEU A 19 19.33 -4.95 6.59
N ALA A 20 20.32 -5.34 5.77
CA ALA A 20 20.30 -5.11 4.34
C ALA A 20 19.15 -5.87 3.64
N ALA A 21 18.90 -7.11 4.03
CA ALA A 21 17.77 -7.88 3.52
C ALA A 21 16.42 -7.25 3.90
N ASN A 22 16.31 -6.76 5.14
CA ASN A 22 15.13 -6.05 5.60
C ASN A 22 14.94 -4.70 4.89
N SER A 23 16.02 -3.95 4.63
CA SER A 23 15.97 -2.69 3.87
C SER A 23 15.41 -2.92 2.47
N ARG A 24 15.96 -3.89 1.74
CA ARG A 24 15.48 -4.25 0.39
C ARG A 24 14.03 -4.72 0.41
N ARG A 25 13.62 -5.45 1.47
CA ARG A 25 12.23 -5.89 1.62
C ARG A 25 11.30 -4.72 1.86
N VAL A 26 11.70 -3.75 2.68
CA VAL A 26 10.93 -2.52 2.91
C VAL A 26 10.85 -1.70 1.62
N GLU A 27 11.96 -1.51 0.89
CA GLU A 27 11.99 -0.84 -0.41
C GLU A 27 11.01 -1.49 -1.40
N ALA A 28 11.06 -2.81 -1.56
CA ALA A 28 10.16 -3.53 -2.47
C ALA A 28 8.67 -3.40 -2.06
N VAL A 29 8.38 -3.35 -0.77
CA VAL A 29 7.01 -3.12 -0.26
C VAL A 29 6.55 -1.70 -0.58
N VAL A 30 7.41 -0.70 -0.39
CA VAL A 30 7.10 0.69 -0.70
C VAL A 30 6.91 0.90 -2.21
N ASP A 31 7.77 0.31 -3.04
CA ASP A 31 7.65 0.40 -4.50
C ASP A 31 6.32 -0.23 -4.98
N ALA A 32 5.98 -1.42 -4.48
CA ALA A 32 4.73 -2.11 -4.84
C ALA A 32 3.47 -1.32 -4.41
N GLN A 33 3.56 -0.55 -3.34
CA GLN A 33 2.50 0.34 -2.87
C GLN A 33 2.33 1.56 -3.76
N LEU A 34 3.46 2.20 -4.11
CA LEU A 34 3.45 3.37 -5.00
C LEU A 34 2.95 2.99 -6.39
N ASP A 35 3.33 1.83 -6.92
CA ASP A 35 2.82 1.29 -8.17
C ASP A 35 1.30 1.07 -8.14
N GLY A 36 0.77 0.53 -7.04
CA GLY A 36 -0.67 0.31 -6.87
C GLY A 36 -1.46 1.62 -6.85
N ILE A 37 -0.92 2.63 -6.16
CA ILE A 37 -1.50 3.97 -6.12
C ILE A 37 -1.41 4.65 -7.49
N GLU A 38 -0.27 4.57 -8.17
CA GLU A 38 -0.08 5.17 -9.49
C GLU A 38 -1.05 4.58 -10.50
N ARG A 39 -1.18 3.25 -10.56
CA ARG A 39 -2.14 2.56 -11.44
C ARG A 39 -3.57 3.01 -11.19
N LEU A 40 -3.93 3.23 -9.92
CA LEU A 40 -5.24 3.76 -9.58
C LEU A 40 -5.41 5.21 -10.09
N PHE A 41 -4.45 6.09 -9.84
CA PHE A 41 -4.51 7.48 -10.33
C PHE A 41 -4.58 7.54 -11.86
N SER A 42 -3.77 6.74 -12.56
CA SER A 42 -3.81 6.64 -14.02
C SER A 42 -5.17 6.17 -14.51
N ALA A 43 -5.77 5.17 -13.86
CA ALA A 43 -7.10 4.67 -14.22
C ALA A 43 -8.20 5.72 -13.98
N ILE A 44 -8.11 6.50 -12.89
CA ILE A 44 -9.05 7.60 -12.60
C ILE A 44 -8.92 8.70 -13.66
N VAL A 45 -7.71 9.09 -14.03
CA VAL A 45 -7.45 10.12 -15.05
C VAL A 45 -7.94 9.66 -16.43
N ALA A 46 -7.82 8.37 -16.74
CA ALA A 46 -8.31 7.79 -17.98
C ALA A 46 -9.84 7.53 -17.98
N GLU A 47 -10.54 7.81 -16.87
CA GLU A 47 -11.95 7.46 -16.65
C GLU A 47 -12.25 5.95 -16.89
N ASP A 48 -11.22 5.10 -16.77
CA ASP A 48 -11.35 3.66 -16.92
C ASP A 48 -11.79 3.05 -15.59
N TRP A 49 -13.10 3.03 -15.36
CA TRP A 49 -13.71 2.53 -14.14
C TRP A 49 -13.44 1.03 -13.90
N GLU A 50 -13.18 0.25 -14.95
CA GLU A 50 -12.82 -1.15 -14.82
C GLU A 50 -11.37 -1.29 -14.30
N ALA A 51 -10.45 -0.48 -14.81
CA ALA A 51 -9.10 -0.37 -14.28
C ALA A 51 -9.07 0.18 -12.85
N VAL A 52 -9.95 1.13 -12.52
CA VAL A 52 -10.12 1.62 -11.14
C VAL A 52 -10.56 0.47 -10.25
N ALA A 53 -11.56 -0.33 -10.63
CA ALA A 53 -12.00 -1.47 -9.84
C ALA A 53 -10.89 -2.50 -9.62
N ARG A 54 -10.10 -2.81 -10.67
CA ARG A 54 -8.94 -3.73 -10.57
C ARG A 54 -7.84 -3.19 -9.65
N ALA A 55 -7.46 -1.92 -9.80
CA ALA A 55 -6.44 -1.29 -8.98
C ALA A 55 -6.90 -1.18 -7.52
N THR A 56 -8.18 -0.84 -7.30
CA THR A 56 -8.77 -0.75 -5.96
C THR A 56 -8.82 -2.12 -5.28
N ARG A 57 -9.15 -3.18 -6.03
CA ARG A 57 -9.10 -4.57 -5.53
C ARG A 57 -7.68 -4.97 -5.12
N TYR A 58 -6.69 -4.65 -5.95
CA TYR A 58 -5.29 -4.90 -5.64
C TYR A 58 -4.87 -4.23 -4.33
N LEU A 59 -5.24 -2.96 -4.13
CA LEU A 59 -4.98 -2.22 -2.88
C LEU A 59 -5.76 -2.79 -1.67
N ALA A 60 -6.97 -3.31 -1.89
CA ALA A 60 -7.82 -3.89 -0.85
C ALA A 60 -7.33 -5.28 -0.36
N GLU A 61 -6.60 -6.01 -1.20
CA GLU A 61 -6.00 -7.31 -0.90
C GLU A 61 -4.58 -7.17 -0.29
N MET A 62 -4.04 -5.95 -0.18
CA MET A 62 -2.76 -5.71 0.48
C MET A 62 -2.84 -5.94 1.99
N ASP A 63 -1.70 -6.32 2.56
CA ASP A 63 -1.58 -6.59 3.99
C ASP A 63 -1.62 -5.27 4.81
N PRO A 64 -2.53 -5.15 5.80
CA PRO A 64 -2.64 -3.98 6.68
C PRO A 64 -1.45 -3.73 7.59
N ASP A 65 -0.52 -4.68 7.71
CA ASP A 65 0.75 -4.45 8.40
C ASP A 65 1.84 -3.94 7.45
N GLN A 66 1.61 -4.01 6.13
CA GLN A 66 2.53 -3.50 5.12
C GLN A 66 2.08 -2.14 4.61
N PHE A 67 0.78 -1.88 4.50
CA PHE A 67 0.22 -0.66 3.91
C PHE A 67 -0.75 0.06 4.86
N ASP A 68 -0.98 1.37 4.64
CA ASP A 68 -1.82 2.16 5.54
C ASP A 68 -3.24 1.58 5.63
N ARG A 69 -3.64 1.21 6.84
CA ARG A 69 -4.95 0.59 7.13
C ARG A 69 -6.12 1.46 6.68
N ASN A 70 -5.97 2.79 6.68
CA ASN A 70 -7.00 3.69 6.17
C ASN A 70 -7.14 3.58 4.66
N ILE A 71 -6.05 3.42 3.91
CA ILE A 71 -6.09 3.28 2.45
C ILE A 71 -6.69 1.94 2.08
N ILE A 72 -6.28 0.85 2.74
CA ILE A 72 -6.86 -0.48 2.51
C ILE A 72 -8.35 -0.49 2.81
N ARG A 73 -8.77 0.07 3.95
CA ARG A 73 -10.18 0.17 4.32
C ARG A 73 -10.98 0.98 3.30
N THR A 74 -10.45 2.11 2.88
CA THR A 74 -11.13 2.99 1.91
C THR A 74 -11.16 2.33 0.51
N ALA A 75 -10.14 1.55 0.15
CA ALA A 75 -10.10 0.76 -1.08
C ALA A 75 -11.15 -0.35 -1.04
N GLN A 76 -11.29 -1.06 0.09
CA GLN A 76 -12.34 -2.06 0.26
C GLN A 76 -13.75 -1.46 0.11
N GLN A 77 -13.99 -0.28 0.70
CA GLN A 77 -15.25 0.44 0.56
C GLN A 77 -15.52 0.84 -0.90
N LEU A 78 -14.52 1.41 -1.58
CA LEU A 78 -14.62 1.80 -2.98
C LEU A 78 -14.85 0.58 -3.90
N PHE A 79 -14.18 -0.54 -3.64
CA PHE A 79 -14.37 -1.78 -4.39
C PHE A 79 -15.78 -2.37 -4.20
N GLN A 80 -16.32 -2.34 -2.98
CA GLN A 80 -17.69 -2.77 -2.71
C GLN A 80 -18.72 -1.87 -3.38
N GLU A 81 -18.51 -0.55 -3.42
CA GLU A 81 -19.38 0.37 -4.15
C GLU A 81 -19.38 0.12 -5.66
N LEU A 82 -18.18 -0.09 -6.23
CA LEU A 82 -18.02 -0.39 -7.65
C LEU A 82 -18.58 -1.76 -8.03
N SER A 83 -18.47 -2.76 -7.15
CA SER A 83 -18.97 -4.11 -7.39
C SER A 83 -20.48 -4.25 -7.15
N GLY A 84 -21.06 -3.45 -6.25
CA GLY A 84 -22.48 -3.45 -5.94
C GLY A 84 -23.34 -2.60 -6.88
N SER A 85 -22.73 -1.64 -7.58
CA SER A 85 -23.45 -0.73 -8.46
C SER A 85 -23.51 -1.27 -9.90
N GLN A 86 -24.49 -2.14 -10.18
CA GLN A 86 -24.87 -2.53 -11.55
C GLN A 86 -25.52 -1.39 -12.37
N THR A 87 -25.55 -0.17 -11.85
CA THR A 87 -26.31 0.94 -12.42
C THR A 87 -25.50 2.23 -12.35
N GLU A 88 -25.01 2.66 -13.51
CA GLU A 88 -24.54 4.03 -13.83
C GLU A 88 -23.72 4.74 -12.73
N VAL A 89 -22.46 4.34 -12.55
CA VAL A 89 -21.56 5.00 -11.59
C VAL A 89 -21.10 6.36 -12.15
N LYS A 90 -21.88 7.40 -11.88
CA LYS A 90 -21.39 8.79 -11.87
C LYS A 90 -20.61 9.00 -10.58
N GLN A 91 -19.29 8.86 -10.65
CA GLN A 91 -18.31 9.13 -9.59
C GLN A 91 -18.58 8.46 -8.23
N PRO A 92 -17.83 7.41 -7.87
CA PRO A 92 -18.00 6.74 -6.58
C PRO A 92 -17.63 7.70 -5.43
N LYS A 93 -18.45 7.72 -4.38
CA LYS A 93 -18.36 8.70 -3.27
C LYS A 93 -17.06 8.55 -2.48
N HIS A 94 -16.55 7.33 -2.37
CA HIS A 94 -15.31 7.04 -1.65
C HIS A 94 -14.04 7.31 -2.45
N LEU A 95 -14.15 7.71 -3.72
CA LEU A 95 -12.99 8.10 -4.54
C LEU A 95 -12.24 9.27 -3.91
N ALA A 96 -12.97 10.31 -3.49
CA ALA A 96 -12.38 11.49 -2.86
C ALA A 96 -11.68 11.15 -1.54
N SER A 97 -12.31 10.32 -0.71
CA SER A 97 -11.73 9.86 0.56
C SER A 97 -10.48 9.00 0.35
N LEU A 98 -10.46 8.17 -0.70
CA LEU A 98 -9.28 7.38 -1.03
C LEU A 98 -8.13 8.26 -1.53
N LEU A 99 -8.43 9.25 -2.36
CA LEU A 99 -7.45 10.24 -2.84
C LEU A 99 -6.89 11.10 -1.69
N GLU A 100 -7.72 11.47 -0.73
CA GLU A 100 -7.28 12.16 0.50
C GLU A 100 -6.40 11.27 1.37
N ALA A 101 -6.77 9.99 1.56
CA ALA A 101 -5.96 9.04 2.31
C ALA A 101 -4.58 8.81 1.64
N CYS A 102 -4.54 8.67 0.32
CA CYS A 102 -3.29 8.58 -0.44
C CYS A 102 -2.45 9.88 -0.34
N ARG A 103 -3.09 11.05 -0.32
CA ARG A 103 -2.38 12.34 -0.11
C ARG A 103 -1.84 12.49 1.31
N ALA A 104 -2.53 11.95 2.31
CA ALA A 104 -2.09 12.01 3.71
C ALA A 104 -0.79 11.24 3.95
N MET A 105 -0.54 10.14 3.21
CA MET A 105 0.75 9.42 3.25
C MET A 105 1.94 10.22 2.69
N ARG A 106 1.70 11.32 1.96
CA ARG A 106 2.77 12.15 1.37
C ARG A 106 3.30 13.23 2.32
N LYS A 107 2.65 13.45 3.46
CA LYS A 107 3.06 14.41 4.50
C LYS A 107 3.86 13.72 5.59
#